data_AF-A0A963EGX3-F1
#
_entry.id   AF-A0A963EGX3-F1
#
_cell.length_a   1.000
_cell.length_b   1.000
_cell.length_c   1.000
_cell.angle_alpha   90.00
_cell.angle_beta   90.00
_cell.angle_gamma   90.00
#
_symmetry.space_group_name_H-M   'P 1'
#
loop_
_entity.id
_entity.type
_entity.pdbx_description
1 polymer ?
#
loop_
_entity_poly.entity_id
_entity_poly.type
_entity_poly.pdbx_seq_one_letter_code
_entity_poly.pdbx_strand_id
1 'polypeptide(L)'
;MEDWAAPLVVTTNVQLFESLFAARPGRARKLHNIAGSIIILDEAQALPRHLLLPTLRMLEELCRNYRCSVVLCTATQPAFDSAQLKGGLELAGRELAPDPTALARRLRRTTLMRAGALDDTALVATLAEHLQALIIVNSRQHALSLYRTAADAGLEGVIHLTTRQYAAHRRAILADVRKRLKAGKPCRLIATSLVEAGVDLDFPHVWRAEAGLDQIVQAAGRCNREGRRPVEESLLTIFTAPDEPPPKEIAQLAADWARVADRHDDPFAPAAISDYFSEVYWRHGPERLGKKILDLFSFSFTEGTNFAYREAAETYRMIENGMVPVIIPREPWAQEWVRKLRFADISSGRIARELQTAIVQVPPKARDLLLANGHVTFAEPVLRGDQFAVLKTASLYDPQVGLLWENAEYLALESSIF
;
A
#
# COMPACT_ATOMS: atom_id res chain seq x y z
N MET A 1 9.53 19.86 -8.69
CA MET A 1 9.93 18.49 -9.10
C MET A 1 9.07 18.07 -10.29
N GLU A 2 8.79 18.98 -11.22
CA GLU A 2 7.74 18.77 -12.24
C GLU A 2 8.26 18.07 -13.49
N ASP A 3 9.52 18.32 -13.88
CA ASP A 3 10.04 17.81 -15.16
C ASP A 3 10.99 16.62 -15.05
N TRP A 4 11.40 16.19 -13.85
CA TRP A 4 12.35 15.07 -13.65
C TRP A 4 13.75 15.27 -14.29
N ALA A 5 14.23 16.51 -14.35
CA ALA A 5 15.56 16.83 -14.91
C ALA A 5 16.76 16.39 -14.05
N ALA A 6 16.55 15.79 -12.88
CA ALA A 6 17.64 15.31 -12.04
C ALA A 6 18.21 14.00 -12.59
N PRO A 7 19.53 13.74 -12.48
CA PRO A 7 20.14 12.51 -13.00
C PRO A 7 19.67 11.25 -12.27
N LEU A 8 19.19 11.39 -11.03
CA LEU A 8 18.56 10.33 -10.25
C LEU A 8 17.22 10.83 -9.72
N VAL A 9 16.15 10.09 -10.02
CA VAL A 9 14.79 10.42 -9.60
C VAL A 9 14.22 9.25 -8.81
N VAL A 10 13.82 9.51 -7.57
CA VAL A 10 13.06 8.56 -6.74
C VAL A 10 11.60 8.99 -6.75
N THR A 11 10.73 8.11 -7.24
CA THR A 11 9.30 8.40 -7.47
C THR A 11 8.46 7.14 -7.24
N THR A 12 7.14 7.30 -7.15
CA THR A 12 6.21 6.17 -7.10
C THR A 12 5.83 5.68 -8.50
N ASN A 13 5.43 4.40 -8.60
CA ASN A 13 4.84 3.83 -9.82
C ASN A 13 3.64 4.67 -10.29
N VAL A 14 2.80 5.14 -9.35
CA VAL A 14 1.67 6.05 -9.61
C VAL A 14 2.11 7.28 -10.37
N GLN A 15 3.10 8.00 -9.84
CA GLN A 15 3.58 9.22 -10.48
C GLN A 15 4.23 8.93 -11.85
N LEU A 16 4.93 7.81 -12.00
CA LEU A 16 5.52 7.40 -13.28
C LEU A 16 4.45 7.12 -14.34
N PHE A 17 3.60 6.13 -14.09
CA PHE A 17 2.67 5.68 -15.12
C PHE A 17 1.54 6.66 -15.36
N GLU A 18 0.97 7.30 -14.33
CA GLU A 18 -0.04 8.35 -14.57
C GLU A 18 0.52 9.58 -15.29
N SER A 19 1.85 9.79 -15.30
CA SER A 19 2.46 10.83 -16.14
C SER A 19 2.57 10.41 -17.60
N LEU A 20 2.83 9.12 -17.86
CA LEU A 20 2.92 8.55 -19.21
C LEU A 20 1.56 8.49 -19.92
N PHE A 21 0.47 8.31 -19.16
CA PHE A 21 -0.90 8.33 -19.67
C PHE A 21 -1.59 9.71 -19.55
N ALA A 22 -0.89 10.77 -19.13
CA ALA A 22 -1.52 12.06 -18.88
C ALA A 22 -1.86 12.84 -20.16
N ALA A 23 -3.08 13.41 -20.22
CA ALA A 23 -3.50 14.35 -21.27
C ALA A 23 -3.29 15.83 -20.91
N ARG A 24 -2.33 16.15 -20.02
CA ARG A 24 -2.01 17.53 -19.60
C ARG A 24 -0.53 17.85 -19.84
N PRO A 25 -0.20 18.98 -20.50
CA PRO A 25 1.18 19.30 -20.87
C PRO A 25 2.18 19.25 -19.71
N GLY A 26 1.82 19.79 -18.54
CA GLY A 26 2.73 19.80 -17.38
C GLY A 26 3.11 18.41 -16.84
N ARG A 27 2.22 17.41 -16.97
CA ARG A 27 2.54 16.02 -16.59
C ARG A 27 3.31 15.30 -17.69
N ALA A 28 2.92 15.51 -18.95
CA ALA A 28 3.52 14.87 -20.11
C ALA A 28 4.96 15.35 -20.39
N ARG A 29 5.32 16.57 -19.97
CA ARG A 29 6.68 17.11 -20.14
C ARG A 29 7.77 16.21 -19.56
N LYS A 30 7.50 15.37 -18.56
CA LYS A 30 8.51 14.44 -18.01
C LYS A 30 9.10 13.47 -19.04
N LEU A 31 8.38 13.18 -20.12
CA LEU A 31 8.76 12.15 -21.10
C LEU A 31 10.15 12.37 -21.71
N HIS A 32 10.55 13.61 -21.99
CA HIS A 32 11.89 13.89 -22.56
C HIS A 32 13.03 13.53 -21.61
N ASN A 33 12.81 13.57 -20.29
CA ASN A 33 13.80 13.15 -19.29
C ASN A 33 13.72 11.65 -18.97
N ILE A 34 12.65 10.97 -19.40
CA ILE A 34 12.54 9.51 -19.30
C ILE A 34 13.29 8.84 -20.47
N ALA A 35 13.27 9.43 -21.66
CA ALA A 35 13.94 8.89 -22.83
C ALA A 35 15.44 8.61 -22.56
N GLY A 36 15.90 7.41 -22.92
CA GLY A 36 17.28 6.97 -22.72
C GLY A 36 17.65 6.62 -21.26
N SER A 37 16.69 6.66 -20.32
CA SER A 37 16.96 6.38 -18.92
C SER A 37 16.89 4.89 -18.57
N ILE A 38 17.43 4.54 -17.39
CA ILE A 38 17.23 3.25 -16.74
C ILE A 38 16.07 3.40 -15.75
N ILE A 39 15.03 2.61 -15.94
CA ILE A 39 13.83 2.61 -15.09
C ILE A 39 13.88 1.35 -14.22
N ILE A 40 14.01 1.52 -12.92
CA ILE A 40 13.96 0.42 -11.94
C ILE A 40 12.56 0.40 -11.33
N LEU A 41 11.79 -0.64 -11.62
CA LEU A 41 10.49 -0.87 -11.02
C LEU A 41 10.64 -1.80 -9.83
N ASP A 42 10.62 -1.22 -8.64
CA ASP A 42 10.58 -1.97 -7.38
C ASP A 42 9.15 -2.45 -7.09
N GLU A 43 9.04 -3.65 -6.54
CA GLU A 43 7.78 -4.37 -6.28
C GLU A 43 6.84 -4.38 -7.50
N ALA A 44 7.38 -4.77 -8.67
CA ALA A 44 6.65 -4.78 -9.94
C ALA A 44 5.32 -5.58 -9.91
N GLN A 45 5.18 -6.54 -8.99
CA GLN A 45 3.94 -7.27 -8.74
C GLN A 45 2.80 -6.41 -8.16
N ALA A 46 3.10 -5.25 -7.58
CA ALA A 46 2.12 -4.31 -7.03
C ALA A 46 1.36 -3.53 -8.12
N LEU A 47 1.65 -3.78 -9.41
CA LEU A 47 0.91 -3.18 -10.52
C LEU A 47 -0.56 -3.61 -10.50
N PRO A 48 -1.53 -2.66 -10.55
CA PRO A 48 -2.94 -3.00 -10.53
C PRO A 48 -3.33 -3.86 -11.72
N ARG A 49 -4.00 -4.98 -11.44
CA ARG A 49 -4.41 -5.97 -12.46
C ARG A 49 -5.18 -5.32 -13.60
N HIS A 50 -6.12 -4.43 -13.29
CA HIS A 50 -6.96 -3.74 -14.28
C HIS A 50 -6.20 -2.75 -15.16
N LEU A 51 -4.93 -2.48 -14.90
CA LEU A 51 -4.05 -1.63 -15.71
C LEU A 51 -2.85 -2.40 -16.27
N LEU A 52 -2.78 -3.72 -16.07
CA LEU A 52 -1.55 -4.47 -16.33
C LEU A 52 -1.14 -4.41 -17.81
N LEU A 53 -2.02 -4.80 -18.74
CA LEU A 53 -1.71 -4.79 -20.18
C LEU A 53 -1.31 -3.42 -20.72
N PRO A 54 -2.05 -2.31 -20.47
CA PRO A 54 -1.60 -1.00 -20.93
C PRO A 54 -0.26 -0.59 -20.32
N THR A 55 0.01 -0.97 -19.08
CA THR A 55 1.31 -0.72 -18.43
C THR A 55 2.44 -1.47 -19.15
N LEU A 56 2.26 -2.76 -19.42
CA LEU A 56 3.28 -3.57 -20.11
C LEU A 56 3.54 -3.05 -21.54
N ARG A 57 2.50 -2.62 -22.26
CA ARG A 57 2.65 -2.00 -23.60
C ARG A 57 3.41 -0.68 -23.54
N MET A 58 3.15 0.15 -22.53
CA MET A 58 3.90 1.38 -22.32
C MET A 58 5.38 1.11 -22.00
N LEU A 59 5.69 0.09 -21.19
CA LEU A 59 7.07 -0.31 -20.94
C LEU A 59 7.78 -0.80 -22.20
N GLU A 60 7.10 -1.62 -23.00
CA GLU A 60 7.60 -2.09 -24.30
C GLU A 60 7.88 -0.92 -25.26
N GLU A 61 6.97 0.06 -25.31
CA GLU A 61 7.12 1.28 -26.10
C GLU A 61 8.34 2.11 -25.66
N LEU A 62 8.52 2.32 -24.35
CA LEU A 62 9.67 3.02 -23.80
C LEU A 62 11.00 2.33 -24.16
N CYS A 63 11.03 1.00 -24.11
CA CYS A 63 12.21 0.23 -24.50
C CYS A 63 12.51 0.33 -26.00
N ARG A 64 11.48 0.15 -26.85
CA ARG A 64 11.64 0.10 -28.32
C ARG A 64 11.95 1.45 -28.95
N ASN A 65 11.19 2.48 -28.58
CA ASN A 65 11.18 3.76 -29.29
C ASN A 65 11.85 4.89 -28.50
N TYR A 66 11.91 4.79 -27.17
CA TYR A 66 12.52 5.80 -26.31
C TYR A 66 13.89 5.39 -25.75
N ARG A 67 14.41 4.22 -26.17
CA ARG A 67 15.72 3.68 -25.77
C ARG A 67 15.90 3.54 -24.26
N CYS A 68 14.82 3.32 -23.53
CA CYS A 68 14.89 3.06 -22.09
C CYS A 68 15.37 1.62 -21.82
N SER A 69 15.98 1.42 -20.66
CA SER A 69 16.21 0.08 -20.10
C SER A 69 15.34 -0.09 -18.87
N VAL A 70 14.50 -1.13 -18.83
CA VAL A 70 13.62 -1.40 -17.69
C VAL A 70 14.16 -2.61 -16.91
N VAL A 71 14.33 -2.43 -15.61
CA VAL A 71 14.68 -3.49 -14.66
C VAL A 71 13.50 -3.73 -13.73
N LEU A 72 12.98 -4.95 -13.72
CA LEU A 72 11.92 -5.36 -12.80
C LEU A 72 12.56 -5.96 -11.55
N CYS A 73 12.48 -5.26 -10.42
CA CYS A 73 12.96 -5.71 -9.13
C CYS A 73 11.77 -6.17 -8.29
N THR A 74 11.78 -7.43 -7.84
CA THR A 74 10.69 -7.96 -7.04
C THR A 74 11.11 -9.20 -6.28
N ALA A 75 10.64 -9.32 -5.03
CA ALA A 75 10.77 -10.55 -4.25
C ALA A 75 9.93 -11.69 -4.83
N THR A 76 8.89 -11.36 -5.59
CA THR A 76 7.92 -12.29 -6.14
C THR A 76 7.68 -11.96 -7.61
N GLN A 77 8.53 -12.46 -8.50
CA GLN A 77 8.44 -12.15 -9.92
C GLN A 77 7.05 -12.51 -10.47
N PRO A 78 6.25 -11.51 -10.86
CA PRO A 78 4.96 -11.78 -11.44
C PRO A 78 5.15 -12.43 -12.80
N ALA A 79 4.16 -13.21 -13.23
CA ALA A 79 4.14 -13.87 -14.54
C ALA A 79 3.92 -12.88 -15.70
N PHE A 80 4.80 -11.89 -15.84
CA PHE A 80 4.75 -10.88 -16.90
C PHE A 80 5.31 -11.38 -18.22
N ASP A 81 5.99 -12.53 -18.24
CA ASP A 81 6.50 -13.13 -19.46
C ASP A 81 5.34 -13.48 -20.41
N SER A 82 5.52 -13.21 -21.70
CA SER A 82 4.57 -13.56 -22.76
C SER A 82 4.26 -15.06 -22.84
N ALA A 83 5.15 -15.93 -22.35
CA ALA A 83 4.92 -17.37 -22.20
C ALA A 83 3.82 -17.71 -21.19
N GLN A 84 3.59 -16.85 -20.19
CA GLN A 84 2.65 -17.08 -19.10
C GLN A 84 1.43 -16.17 -19.20
N LEU A 85 1.62 -14.96 -19.72
CA LEU A 85 0.60 -13.95 -19.88
C LEU A 85 0.45 -13.56 -21.35
N LYS A 86 -0.73 -13.80 -21.92
CA LYS A 86 -1.06 -13.32 -23.27
C LYS A 86 -0.97 -11.80 -23.30
N GLY A 87 -0.03 -11.26 -24.09
CA GLY A 87 0.25 -9.83 -24.14
C GLY A 87 1.28 -9.36 -23.09
N GLY A 88 2.01 -10.29 -22.48
CA GLY A 88 3.18 -10.03 -21.63
C GLY A 88 4.41 -9.52 -22.38
N LEU A 89 5.52 -9.37 -21.64
CA LEU A 89 6.83 -8.95 -22.11
C LEU A 89 7.67 -10.16 -22.55
N GLU A 90 8.56 -9.98 -23.53
CA GLU A 90 9.51 -11.02 -23.96
C GLU A 90 10.71 -11.08 -22.99
N LEU A 91 10.57 -11.83 -21.89
CA LEU A 91 11.56 -11.90 -20.82
C LEU A 91 12.47 -13.14 -20.89
N ALA A 92 12.17 -14.09 -21.78
CA ALA A 92 12.97 -15.31 -21.95
C ALA A 92 14.48 -15.00 -22.12
N GLY A 93 15.30 -15.60 -21.26
CA GLY A 93 16.76 -15.43 -21.26
C GLY A 93 17.26 -14.08 -20.75
N ARG A 94 16.39 -13.23 -20.18
CA ARG A 94 16.75 -11.91 -19.64
C ARG A 94 16.80 -11.86 -18.11
N GLU A 95 16.79 -13.02 -17.46
CA GLU A 95 16.95 -13.11 -16.00
C GLU A 95 18.34 -12.60 -15.60
N LEU A 96 18.36 -11.65 -14.67
CA LEU A 96 19.59 -11.01 -14.20
C LEU A 96 20.21 -11.78 -13.03
N ALA A 97 19.41 -12.49 -12.25
CA ALA A 97 19.89 -13.35 -11.18
C ALA A 97 20.45 -14.67 -11.77
N PRO A 98 21.71 -15.05 -11.47
CA PRO A 98 22.35 -16.20 -12.09
C PRO A 98 21.69 -17.54 -11.71
N ASP A 99 21.15 -17.64 -10.49
CA ASP A 99 20.35 -18.78 -10.02
C ASP A 99 19.30 -18.25 -9.01
N PRO A 100 18.09 -17.91 -9.48
CA PRO A 100 17.02 -17.41 -8.62
C PRO A 100 16.64 -18.38 -7.50
N THR A 101 16.67 -19.69 -7.78
CA THR A 101 16.28 -20.73 -6.83
C THR A 101 17.29 -20.85 -5.69
N ALA A 102 18.59 -20.90 -6.00
CA ALA A 102 19.63 -20.91 -4.97
C ALA A 102 19.65 -19.60 -4.19
N LEU A 103 19.41 -18.45 -4.85
CA LEU A 103 19.33 -17.16 -4.18
C LEU A 103 18.16 -17.11 -3.19
N ALA A 104 16.97 -17.55 -3.59
CA ALA A 104 15.79 -17.62 -2.72
C ALA A 104 16.07 -18.51 -1.50
N ARG A 105 16.68 -19.69 -1.69
CA ARG A 105 17.06 -20.59 -0.59
C ARG A 105 18.05 -19.93 0.38
N ARG A 106 19.07 -19.25 -0.13
CA ARG A 106 20.09 -18.56 0.68
C ARG A 106 19.53 -17.36 1.44
N LEU A 107 18.53 -16.69 0.87
CA LEU A 107 17.87 -15.53 1.46
C LEU A 107 16.68 -15.90 2.35
N ARG A 108 16.32 -17.18 2.48
CA ARG A 108 15.26 -17.60 3.40
C ARG A 108 15.63 -17.21 4.83
N ARG A 109 14.69 -16.55 5.52
CA ARG A 109 14.84 -16.06 6.90
C ARG A 109 13.81 -16.60 7.86
N THR A 110 12.76 -17.22 7.34
CA THR A 110 11.55 -17.54 8.10
C THR A 110 11.01 -18.92 7.78
N THR A 111 10.20 -19.44 8.70
CA THR A 111 9.43 -20.67 8.55
C THR A 111 7.94 -20.34 8.57
N LEU A 112 7.21 -20.80 7.56
CA LEU A 112 5.75 -20.60 7.49
C LEU A 112 5.06 -21.67 8.33
N MET A 113 4.10 -21.24 9.16
CA MET A 113 3.18 -22.11 9.88
C MET A 113 1.73 -21.72 9.61
N ARG A 114 0.81 -22.66 9.70
CA ARG A 114 -0.65 -22.42 9.61
C ARG A 114 -1.28 -22.76 10.96
N ALA A 115 -1.88 -21.78 11.61
CA ALA A 115 -2.53 -21.95 12.91
C ALA A 115 -4.04 -22.27 12.82
N GLY A 116 -4.64 -22.17 11.62
CA GLY A 116 -6.08 -22.29 11.46
C GLY A 116 -6.81 -21.06 12.01
N ALA A 117 -7.99 -21.26 12.60
CA ALA A 117 -8.80 -20.18 13.15
C ALA A 117 -8.24 -19.68 14.49
N LEU A 118 -7.98 -18.37 14.58
CA LEU A 118 -7.62 -17.67 15.81
C LEU A 118 -8.57 -16.50 15.99
N ASP A 119 -9.34 -16.51 17.07
CA ASP A 119 -10.14 -15.37 17.50
C ASP A 119 -9.27 -14.31 18.22
N ASP A 120 -9.86 -13.15 18.53
CA ASP A 120 -9.12 -12.07 19.19
C ASP A 120 -8.58 -12.48 20.57
N THR A 121 -9.26 -13.38 21.28
CA THR A 121 -8.79 -13.90 22.57
C THR A 121 -7.51 -14.72 22.41
N ALA A 122 -7.47 -15.61 21.43
CA ALA A 122 -6.29 -16.42 21.11
C ALA A 122 -5.12 -15.56 20.58
N LEU A 123 -5.41 -14.53 19.78
CA LEU A 123 -4.40 -13.59 19.32
C LEU A 123 -3.82 -12.76 20.49
N VAL A 124 -4.64 -12.35 21.45
CA VAL A 124 -4.18 -11.66 22.67
C VAL A 124 -3.34 -12.58 23.56
N ALA A 125 -3.74 -13.84 23.73
CA ALA A 125 -2.94 -14.83 24.45
C ALA A 125 -1.56 -15.02 23.78
N THR A 126 -1.54 -15.11 22.45
CA THR A 126 -0.30 -15.13 21.66
C THR A 126 0.56 -13.90 21.93
N LEU A 127 -0.02 -12.69 21.91
CA LEU A 127 0.73 -11.46 22.24
C LEU A 127 1.29 -11.51 23.67
N ALA A 128 0.58 -12.11 24.62
CA ALA A 128 1.04 -12.22 26.01
C ALA A 128 2.31 -13.06 26.13
N GLU A 129 2.39 -14.17 25.40
CA GLU A 129 3.51 -15.11 25.40
C GLU A 129 4.79 -14.53 24.77
N HIS A 130 4.65 -13.54 23.88
CA HIS A 130 5.77 -12.98 23.12
C HIS A 130 6.08 -11.53 23.52
N LEU A 131 7.31 -11.30 23.98
CA LEU A 131 7.80 -9.95 24.33
C LEU A 131 7.83 -9.02 23.11
N GLN A 132 8.13 -9.58 21.93
CA GLN A 132 8.17 -8.88 20.66
C GLN A 132 7.39 -9.68 19.62
N ALA A 133 6.29 -9.12 19.13
CA ALA A 133 5.40 -9.78 18.20
C ALA A 133 4.78 -8.75 17.24
N LEU A 134 4.57 -9.17 16.00
CA LEU A 134 3.83 -8.41 15.01
C LEU A 134 2.61 -9.22 14.56
N ILE A 135 1.42 -8.67 14.73
CA ILE A 135 0.18 -9.19 14.17
C ILE A 135 -0.30 -8.26 13.06
N ILE A 136 -0.45 -8.81 11.86
CA ILE A 136 -0.95 -8.10 10.69
C ILE A 136 -2.34 -8.63 10.35
N VAL A 137 -3.33 -7.75 10.38
CA VAL A 137 -4.74 -8.05 10.07
C VAL A 137 -5.21 -7.36 8.79
N ASN A 138 -6.33 -7.82 8.25
CA ASN A 138 -6.82 -7.41 6.93
C ASN A 138 -7.63 -6.10 6.94
N SER A 139 -8.09 -5.65 8.11
CA SER A 139 -8.94 -4.46 8.23
C SER A 139 -8.47 -3.52 9.35
N ARG A 140 -8.73 -2.23 9.18
CA ARG A 140 -8.47 -1.21 10.22
C ARG A 140 -9.40 -1.38 11.43
N GLN A 141 -10.55 -2.01 11.22
CA GLN A 141 -11.52 -2.25 12.28
C GLN A 141 -11.01 -3.37 13.19
N HIS A 142 -10.59 -4.49 12.59
CA HIS A 142 -9.99 -5.60 13.31
C HIS A 142 -8.71 -5.18 14.05
N ALA A 143 -7.85 -4.37 13.42
CA ALA A 143 -6.65 -3.88 14.10
C ALA A 143 -6.99 -3.06 15.36
N LEU A 144 -8.07 -2.28 15.30
CA LEU A 144 -8.55 -1.46 16.41
C LEU A 144 -9.23 -2.29 17.49
N SER A 145 -10.06 -3.28 17.13
CA SER A 145 -10.70 -4.18 18.10
C SER A 145 -9.64 -4.98 18.86
N LEU A 146 -8.71 -5.61 18.14
CA LEU A 146 -7.64 -6.42 18.73
C LEU A 146 -6.72 -5.58 19.62
N TYR A 147 -6.43 -4.33 19.22
CA TYR A 147 -5.67 -3.40 20.05
C TYR A 147 -6.37 -3.11 21.38
N ARG A 148 -7.67 -2.83 21.35
CA ARG A 148 -8.46 -2.55 22.55
C ARG A 148 -8.51 -3.78 23.46
N THR A 149 -8.80 -4.96 22.93
CA THR A 149 -8.79 -6.22 23.69
C THR A 149 -7.42 -6.47 24.35
N ALA A 150 -6.32 -6.22 23.62
CA ALA A 150 -4.98 -6.36 24.17
C ALA A 150 -4.66 -5.31 25.27
N ALA A 151 -5.10 -4.07 25.07
CA ALA A 151 -4.91 -3.00 26.05
C ALA A 151 -5.73 -3.24 27.33
N ASP A 152 -6.99 -3.69 27.19
CA ASP A 152 -7.88 -4.03 28.30
C ASP A 152 -7.36 -5.25 29.10
N ALA A 153 -6.66 -6.16 28.44
CA ALA A 153 -5.93 -7.27 29.09
C ALA A 153 -4.67 -6.82 29.85
N GLY A 154 -4.33 -5.52 29.83
CA GLY A 154 -3.20 -4.96 30.56
C GLY A 154 -1.82 -5.29 29.97
N LEU A 155 -1.76 -5.68 28.70
CA LEU A 155 -0.50 -6.01 28.04
C LEU A 155 0.39 -4.78 27.89
N GLU A 156 1.64 -4.87 28.35
CA GLU A 156 2.62 -3.81 28.16
C GLU A 156 3.12 -3.74 26.71
N GLY A 157 3.40 -2.53 26.22
CA GLY A 157 4.06 -2.34 24.92
C GLY A 157 3.21 -2.72 23.71
N VAL A 158 1.88 -2.75 23.85
CA VAL A 158 0.94 -2.89 22.73
C VAL A 158 0.92 -1.58 21.92
N ILE A 159 1.08 -1.71 20.61
CA ILE A 159 1.15 -0.58 19.67
C ILE A 159 0.19 -0.87 18.52
N HIS A 160 -0.67 0.08 18.19
CA HIS A 160 -1.53 0.01 17.01
C HIS A 160 -1.02 0.91 15.89
N LEU A 161 -0.91 0.38 14.68
CA LEU A 161 -0.38 1.11 13.53
C LEU A 161 -1.17 0.81 12.25
N THR A 162 -1.96 1.79 11.81
CA THR A 162 -2.75 1.68 10.57
C THR A 162 -2.73 2.99 9.80
N THR A 163 -3.53 3.10 8.74
CA THR A 163 -3.67 4.37 8.00
C THR A 163 -4.57 5.39 8.72
N ARG A 164 -5.06 5.08 9.93
CA ARG A 164 -5.75 6.06 10.80
C ARG A 164 -4.79 7.14 11.34
N GLN A 165 -3.50 6.85 11.42
CA GLN A 165 -2.49 7.83 11.79
C GLN A 165 -1.95 8.58 10.55
N TYR A 166 -1.76 9.91 10.67
CA TYR A 166 -1.15 10.70 9.59
C TYR A 166 0.32 10.32 9.40
N ALA A 167 0.87 10.60 8.21
CA ALA A 167 2.19 10.09 7.81
C ALA A 167 3.34 10.48 8.76
N ALA A 168 3.37 11.72 9.24
CA ALA A 168 4.40 12.16 10.18
C ALA A 168 4.34 11.39 11.51
N HIS A 169 3.13 11.16 12.06
CA HIS A 169 2.96 10.36 13.27
C HIS A 169 3.32 8.88 13.06
N ARG A 170 2.94 8.29 11.92
CA ARG A 170 3.37 6.91 11.57
C ARG A 170 4.89 6.77 11.58
N ARG A 171 5.64 7.74 11.05
CA ARG A 171 7.11 7.73 11.09
C ARG A 171 7.65 7.75 12.53
N ALA A 172 7.03 8.52 13.41
CA ALA A 172 7.39 8.58 14.83
C ALA A 172 7.13 7.22 15.53
N ILE A 173 5.95 6.62 15.32
CA ILE A 173 5.62 5.29 15.85
C ILE A 173 6.63 4.25 15.36
N LEU A 174 6.92 4.23 14.06
CA LEU A 174 7.89 3.30 13.47
C LEU A 174 9.32 3.49 14.01
N ALA A 175 9.71 4.73 14.31
CA ALA A 175 11.00 5.00 14.95
C ALA A 175 11.05 4.45 16.39
N ASP A 176 9.96 4.58 17.16
CA ASP A 176 9.86 4.01 18.51
C ASP A 176 9.86 2.47 18.46
N VAL A 177 9.11 1.86 17.54
CA VAL A 177 9.12 0.41 17.31
C VAL A 177 10.53 -0.09 17.04
N ARG A 178 11.27 0.52 16.10
CA ARG A 178 12.67 0.15 15.83
C ARG A 178 13.57 0.26 17.06
N LYS A 179 13.38 1.31 17.87
CA LYS A 179 14.14 1.50 19.11
C LYS A 179 13.84 0.41 20.14
N ARG A 180 12.58 0.02 20.30
CA ARG A 180 12.15 -1.05 21.22
C ARG A 180 12.67 -2.41 20.78
N LEU A 181 12.54 -2.72 19.48
CA LEU A 181 13.06 -3.95 18.88
C LEU A 181 14.56 -4.11 19.14
N LYS A 182 15.34 -3.08 18.82
CA LYS A 182 16.80 -3.06 19.04
C LYS A 182 17.19 -3.19 20.52
N ALA A 183 16.38 -2.65 21.42
CA ALA A 183 16.64 -2.66 22.86
C ALA A 183 16.07 -3.90 23.58
N GLY A 184 15.45 -4.86 22.87
CA GLY A 184 14.83 -6.03 23.50
C GLY A 184 13.65 -5.69 24.42
N LYS A 185 13.00 -4.54 24.22
CA LYS A 185 11.87 -4.09 25.06
C LYS A 185 10.53 -4.68 24.57
N PRO A 186 9.49 -4.73 25.44
CA PRO A 186 8.13 -5.05 25.03
C PRO A 186 7.70 -4.26 23.79
N CYS A 187 7.33 -4.98 22.73
CA CYS A 187 6.93 -4.42 21.45
C CYS A 187 5.95 -5.35 20.74
N ARG A 188 4.66 -5.16 21.02
CA ARG A 188 3.54 -5.96 20.49
C ARG A 188 2.79 -5.10 19.48
N LEU A 189 3.19 -5.19 18.21
CA LEU A 189 2.67 -4.35 17.15
C LEU A 189 1.47 -5.03 16.48
N ILE A 190 0.31 -4.36 16.50
CA ILE A 190 -0.89 -4.73 15.74
C ILE A 190 -1.02 -3.75 14.59
N ALA A 191 -1.01 -4.25 13.36
CA ALA A 191 -1.01 -3.41 12.16
C ALA A 191 -1.88 -3.98 11.04
N THR A 192 -2.12 -3.18 10.01
CA THR A 192 -2.62 -3.66 8.71
C THR A 192 -1.47 -3.86 7.73
N SER A 193 -1.77 -4.20 6.46
CA SER A 193 -0.79 -4.35 5.36
C SER A 193 0.10 -3.13 5.09
N LEU A 194 -0.16 -1.99 5.74
CA LEU A 194 0.72 -0.83 5.80
C LEU A 194 2.19 -1.17 6.08
N VAL A 195 2.46 -2.17 6.92
CA VAL A 195 3.82 -2.54 7.35
C VAL A 195 4.50 -3.55 6.43
N GLU A 196 3.79 -4.08 5.44
CA GLU A 196 4.30 -5.11 4.52
C GLU A 196 5.33 -4.54 3.54
N ALA A 197 5.17 -3.28 3.10
CA ALA A 197 6.05 -2.63 2.13
C ALA A 197 6.63 -1.30 2.64
N GLY A 198 7.88 -1.00 2.28
CA GLY A 198 8.50 0.31 2.51
C GLY A 198 8.78 0.67 3.97
N VAL A 199 8.71 -0.29 4.90
CA VAL A 199 9.01 -0.11 6.32
C VAL A 199 10.18 -1.00 6.73
N ASP A 200 11.09 -0.49 7.57
CA ASP A 200 12.19 -1.25 8.15
C ASP A 200 11.81 -1.78 9.55
N LEU A 201 11.41 -3.06 9.60
CA LEU A 201 10.99 -3.81 10.81
C LEU A 201 11.59 -5.22 10.78
N ASP A 202 12.01 -5.70 11.95
CA ASP A 202 12.61 -7.04 12.15
C ASP A 202 12.13 -7.66 13.47
N PHE A 203 10.99 -8.35 13.40
CA PHE A 203 10.39 -9.06 14.53
C PHE A 203 10.87 -10.52 14.60
N PRO A 204 10.91 -11.14 15.80
CA PRO A 204 11.19 -12.57 15.94
C PRO A 204 10.00 -13.44 15.51
N HIS A 205 8.77 -12.95 15.72
CA HIS A 205 7.56 -13.67 15.38
C HIS A 205 6.54 -12.75 14.72
N VAL A 206 5.91 -13.25 13.64
CA VAL A 206 4.91 -12.54 12.87
C VAL A 206 3.68 -13.41 12.69
N TRP A 207 2.51 -12.87 12.94
CA TRP A 207 1.22 -13.46 12.58
C TRP A 207 0.59 -12.63 11.49
N ARG A 208 0.06 -13.30 10.48
CA ARG A 208 -0.60 -12.66 9.36
C ARG A 208 -1.96 -13.30 9.14
N ALA A 209 -3.02 -12.49 9.21
CA ALA A 209 -4.34 -12.94 8.80
C ALA A 209 -4.27 -13.40 7.35
N GLU A 210 -5.01 -14.46 7.00
CA GLU A 210 -4.98 -15.07 5.67
C GLU A 210 -5.12 -14.04 4.55
N ALA A 211 -4.28 -14.19 3.52
CA ALA A 211 -4.07 -13.21 2.46
C ALA A 211 -3.50 -13.89 1.20
N GLY A 212 -3.28 -13.11 0.13
CA GLY A 212 -2.56 -13.58 -1.06
C GLY A 212 -1.12 -13.99 -0.74
N LEU A 213 -0.53 -14.87 -1.58
CA LEU A 213 0.84 -15.33 -1.37
C LEU A 213 1.85 -14.17 -1.40
N ASP A 214 1.64 -13.18 -2.26
CA ASP A 214 2.46 -11.96 -2.33
C ASP A 214 2.48 -11.20 -1.00
N GLN A 215 1.33 -11.03 -0.37
CA GLN A 215 1.20 -10.38 0.95
C GLN A 215 1.85 -11.22 2.06
N ILE A 216 1.72 -12.56 1.98
CA ILE A 216 2.38 -13.50 2.89
C ILE A 216 3.91 -13.36 2.78
N VAL A 217 4.46 -13.31 1.56
CA VAL A 217 5.90 -13.13 1.32
C VAL A 217 6.38 -11.76 1.83
N GLN A 218 5.61 -10.69 1.62
CA GLN A 218 5.96 -9.37 2.15
C GLN A 218 5.94 -9.33 3.69
N ALA A 219 5.00 -10.02 4.33
CA ALA A 219 4.96 -10.20 5.78
C ALA A 219 6.17 -11.01 6.28
N ALA A 220 6.60 -12.04 5.54
CA ALA A 220 7.81 -12.81 5.85
C ALA A 220 9.06 -11.91 5.89
N GLY A 221 9.14 -10.90 5.02
CA GLY A 221 10.20 -9.90 5.01
C GLY A 221 10.26 -8.97 6.24
N ARG A 222 9.34 -9.15 7.21
CA ARG A 222 9.29 -8.46 8.52
C ARG A 222 9.65 -9.39 9.69
N CYS A 223 9.81 -10.67 9.44
CA CYS A 223 10.27 -11.67 10.40
C CYS A 223 11.73 -12.01 10.12
N ASN A 224 12.60 -11.88 11.13
CA ASN A 224 14.04 -12.16 11.02
C ASN A 224 14.72 -11.55 9.78
N ARG A 225 14.34 -10.31 9.45
CA ARG A 225 14.77 -9.61 8.22
C ARG A 225 16.29 -9.56 8.09
N GLU A 226 16.97 -9.36 9.22
CA GLU A 226 18.42 -9.24 9.31
C GLU A 226 19.15 -10.60 9.38
N GLY A 227 18.42 -11.72 9.48
CA GLY A 227 18.98 -13.07 9.57
C GLY A 227 19.81 -13.32 10.82
N ARG A 228 19.49 -12.65 11.93
CA ARG A 228 20.21 -12.75 13.20
C ARG A 228 19.72 -13.89 14.10
N ARG A 229 18.58 -14.49 13.78
CA ARG A 229 17.93 -15.57 14.55
C ARG A 229 17.90 -16.86 13.72
N PRO A 230 17.87 -18.04 14.35
CA PRO A 230 17.63 -19.30 13.66
C PRO A 230 16.33 -19.25 12.84
N VAL A 231 16.34 -19.85 11.65
CA VAL A 231 15.20 -19.80 10.71
C VAL A 231 14.01 -20.59 11.27
N GLU A 232 14.30 -21.65 12.02
CA GLU A 232 13.35 -22.56 12.66
C GLU A 232 12.58 -21.87 13.80
N GLU A 233 13.20 -20.88 14.45
CA GLU A 233 12.59 -20.08 15.53
C GLU A 233 11.91 -18.80 14.99
N SER A 234 12.15 -18.47 13.72
CA SER A 234 11.66 -17.26 13.05
C SER A 234 10.36 -17.55 12.31
N LEU A 235 9.26 -17.54 13.07
CA LEU A 235 7.97 -18.04 12.60
C LEU A 235 7.12 -16.93 11.96
N LEU A 236 6.62 -17.23 10.76
CA LEU A 236 5.49 -16.53 10.15
C LEU A 236 4.26 -17.43 10.25
N THR A 237 3.29 -17.06 11.08
CA THR A 237 2.08 -17.84 11.33
C THR A 237 0.90 -17.24 10.59
N ILE A 238 0.28 -18.03 9.71
CA ILE A 238 -0.96 -17.66 9.01
C ILE A 238 -2.16 -18.14 9.81
N PHE A 239 -3.13 -17.26 10.01
CA PHE A 239 -4.37 -17.56 10.71
C PHE A 239 -5.59 -17.04 9.96
N THR A 240 -6.74 -17.66 10.18
CA THR A 240 -8.04 -17.14 9.77
C THR A 240 -8.69 -16.45 10.97
N ALA A 241 -9.24 -15.25 10.75
CA ALA A 241 -9.97 -14.49 11.77
C ALA A 241 -11.47 -14.77 11.60
N PRO A 242 -12.10 -15.63 12.43
CA PRO A 242 -13.49 -16.04 12.22
C PRO A 242 -14.48 -14.88 12.35
N ASP A 243 -14.19 -13.92 13.22
CA ASP A 243 -15.09 -12.79 13.52
C ASP A 243 -14.89 -11.58 12.60
N GLU A 244 -13.81 -11.56 11.83
CA GLU A 244 -13.39 -10.41 11.01
C GLU A 244 -13.01 -10.88 9.59
N PRO A 245 -14.02 -11.09 8.71
CA PRO A 245 -13.77 -11.62 7.38
C PRO A 245 -12.89 -10.66 6.55
N PRO A 246 -11.98 -11.20 5.72
CA PRO A 246 -11.14 -10.37 4.87
C PRO A 246 -11.97 -9.56 3.87
N PRO A 247 -11.51 -8.36 3.48
CA PRO A 247 -12.05 -7.65 2.33
C PRO A 247 -12.09 -8.56 1.09
N LYS A 248 -13.12 -8.38 0.25
CA LYS A 248 -13.39 -9.23 -0.92
C LYS A 248 -12.17 -9.48 -1.81
N GLU A 249 -11.35 -8.46 -2.04
CA GLU A 249 -10.13 -8.58 -2.86
C GLU A 249 -9.09 -9.50 -2.22
N ILE A 250 -8.84 -9.34 -0.92
CA ILE A 250 -7.91 -10.20 -0.16
C ILE A 250 -8.45 -11.64 -0.10
N ALA A 251 -9.76 -11.81 0.12
CA ALA A 251 -10.41 -13.12 0.10
C ALA A 251 -10.25 -13.83 -1.26
N GLN A 252 -10.34 -13.10 -2.37
CA GLN A 252 -10.11 -13.64 -3.70
C GLN A 252 -8.66 -14.09 -3.87
N LEU A 253 -7.69 -13.27 -3.46
CA LEU A 253 -6.26 -13.59 -3.55
C LEU A 253 -5.88 -14.80 -2.68
N ALA A 254 -6.43 -14.90 -1.47
CA ALA A 254 -6.26 -16.05 -0.60
C ALA A 254 -6.83 -17.33 -1.23
N ALA A 255 -8.02 -17.25 -1.82
CA ALA A 255 -8.62 -18.38 -2.54
C ALA A 255 -7.81 -18.78 -3.78
N ASP A 256 -7.21 -17.83 -4.49
CA ASP A 256 -6.32 -18.10 -5.63
C ASP A 256 -5.06 -18.86 -5.17
N TRP A 257 -4.46 -18.45 -4.04
CA TRP A 257 -3.36 -19.18 -3.43
C TRP A 257 -3.75 -20.59 -2.99
N ALA A 258 -4.89 -20.76 -2.31
CA ALA A 258 -5.35 -22.05 -1.82
C ALA A 258 -5.50 -23.12 -2.93
N ARG A 259 -5.80 -22.73 -4.18
CA ARG A 259 -5.96 -23.66 -5.31
C ARG A 259 -4.64 -24.21 -5.86
N VAL A 260 -3.54 -23.49 -5.65
CA VAL A 260 -2.22 -23.89 -6.15
C VAL A 260 -1.29 -24.36 -5.04
N ALA A 261 -1.60 -24.03 -3.78
CA ALA A 261 -0.74 -24.30 -2.63
C ALA A 261 -0.29 -25.77 -2.52
N ASP A 262 -1.19 -26.73 -2.73
CA ASP A 262 -0.89 -28.17 -2.59
C ASP A 262 0.06 -28.72 -3.67
N ARG A 263 0.40 -27.91 -4.69
CA ARG A 263 1.38 -28.27 -5.73
C ARG A 263 2.82 -27.94 -5.32
N HIS A 264 3.03 -27.23 -4.21
CA HIS A 264 4.32 -26.68 -3.82
C HIS A 264 4.63 -26.96 -2.35
N ASP A 265 5.74 -27.64 -2.08
CA ASP A 265 6.21 -27.89 -0.70
C ASP A 265 6.70 -26.62 0.01
N ASP A 266 7.35 -25.71 -0.74
CA ASP A 266 7.84 -24.44 -0.23
C ASP A 266 7.08 -23.26 -0.87
N PRO A 267 6.24 -22.53 -0.12
CA PRO A 267 5.50 -21.39 -0.63
C PRO A 267 6.40 -20.20 -1.01
N PHE A 268 7.65 -20.17 -0.51
CA PHE A 268 8.62 -19.13 -0.84
C PHE A 268 9.45 -19.47 -2.09
N ALA A 269 9.26 -20.64 -2.69
CA ALA A 269 9.96 -21.01 -3.92
C ALA A 269 9.50 -20.14 -5.10
N PRO A 270 10.42 -19.75 -6.01
CA PRO A 270 10.05 -18.99 -7.22
C PRO A 270 8.93 -19.66 -8.04
N ALA A 271 8.91 -21.01 -8.08
CA ALA A 271 7.87 -21.76 -8.77
C ALA A 271 6.46 -21.57 -8.15
N ALA A 272 6.36 -21.56 -6.82
CA ALA A 272 5.09 -21.35 -6.11
C ALA A 272 4.53 -19.95 -6.35
N ILE A 273 5.41 -18.95 -6.31
CA ILE A 273 5.10 -17.56 -6.63
C ILE A 273 4.61 -17.42 -8.07
N SER A 274 5.31 -18.04 -9.02
CA SER A 274 4.95 -17.97 -10.43
C SER A 274 3.61 -18.64 -10.73
N ASP A 275 3.32 -19.80 -10.11
CA ASP A 275 2.04 -20.50 -10.26
C ASP A 275 0.89 -19.69 -9.65
N TYR A 276 1.12 -19.10 -8.47
CA TYR A 276 0.17 -18.17 -7.83
C TYR A 276 -0.19 -16.98 -8.73
N PHE A 277 0.79 -16.25 -9.26
CA PHE A 277 0.50 -15.10 -10.13
C PHE A 277 -0.15 -15.52 -11.43
N SER A 278 0.21 -16.69 -11.97
CA SER A 278 -0.46 -17.26 -13.14
C SER A 278 -1.95 -17.46 -12.83
N GLU A 279 -2.30 -18.13 -11.72
CA GLU A 279 -3.70 -18.33 -11.30
C GLU A 279 -4.45 -17.00 -11.13
N VAL A 280 -3.83 -16.01 -10.50
CA VAL A 280 -4.38 -14.66 -10.31
C VAL A 280 -4.68 -13.96 -11.64
N TYR A 281 -3.84 -14.15 -12.67
CA TYR A 281 -4.05 -13.52 -13.99
C TYR A 281 -5.01 -14.32 -14.89
N TRP A 282 -4.88 -15.65 -14.96
CA TRP A 282 -5.72 -16.52 -15.79
C TRP A 282 -7.21 -16.38 -15.46
N ARG A 283 -7.56 -16.27 -14.17
CA ARG A 283 -8.95 -16.11 -13.72
C ARG A 283 -9.61 -14.83 -14.22
N HIS A 284 -8.84 -13.75 -14.37
CA HIS A 284 -9.39 -12.46 -14.75
C HIS A 284 -9.62 -12.34 -16.27
N GLY A 285 -8.87 -13.09 -17.08
CA GLY A 285 -8.91 -13.00 -18.53
C GLY A 285 -8.37 -11.66 -19.06
N PRO A 286 -7.97 -11.58 -20.34
CA PRO A 286 -7.30 -10.40 -20.89
C PRO A 286 -8.15 -9.12 -20.79
N GLU A 287 -9.48 -9.24 -20.87
CA GLU A 287 -10.42 -8.11 -20.76
C GLU A 287 -10.34 -7.37 -19.42
N ARG A 288 -10.07 -8.09 -18.32
CA ARG A 288 -9.97 -7.51 -16.97
C ARG A 288 -8.54 -7.09 -16.62
N LEU A 289 -7.60 -7.22 -17.57
CA LEU A 289 -6.22 -6.76 -17.42
C LEU A 289 -5.97 -5.39 -18.08
N GLY A 290 -7.04 -4.61 -18.29
CA GLY A 290 -6.97 -3.25 -18.83
C GLY A 290 -7.07 -3.14 -20.34
N LYS A 291 -7.52 -4.20 -21.03
CA LYS A 291 -7.67 -4.20 -22.49
C LYS A 291 -8.53 -3.04 -23.02
N LYS A 292 -9.59 -2.66 -22.30
CA LYS A 292 -10.44 -1.50 -22.66
C LYS A 292 -9.68 -0.19 -22.82
N ILE A 293 -8.58 0.01 -22.07
CA ILE A 293 -7.75 1.22 -22.21
C ILE A 293 -6.96 1.18 -23.53
N LEU A 294 -6.55 -0.01 -23.98
CA LEU A 294 -5.87 -0.17 -25.27
C LEU A 294 -6.81 0.11 -26.44
N ASP A 295 -8.09 -0.25 -26.31
CA ASP A 295 -9.11 0.00 -27.34
C ASP A 295 -9.38 1.51 -27.56
N LEU A 296 -8.96 2.38 -26.63
CA LEU A 296 -9.00 3.85 -26.78
C LEU A 296 -7.96 4.40 -27.77
N PHE A 297 -7.04 3.55 -28.22
CA PHE A 297 -5.98 3.90 -29.15
C PHE A 297 -6.11 3.04 -30.41
N SER A 298 -6.99 3.44 -31.33
CA SER A 298 -7.21 2.71 -32.58
C SER A 298 -6.58 3.40 -33.78
N PHE A 299 -6.08 2.58 -34.70
CA PHE A 299 -5.57 3.02 -35.99
C PHE A 299 -6.18 2.13 -37.08
N SER A 300 -6.73 2.75 -38.11
CA SER A 300 -7.14 2.05 -39.32
C SER A 300 -6.63 2.80 -40.56
N PHE A 301 -6.36 2.05 -41.63
CA PHE A 301 -5.93 2.65 -42.89
C PHE A 301 -7.00 3.55 -43.52
N THR A 302 -8.27 3.35 -43.18
CA THR A 302 -9.41 4.09 -43.73
C THR A 302 -9.81 5.31 -42.90
N GLU A 303 -9.73 5.22 -41.58
CA GLU A 303 -10.21 6.28 -40.66
C GLU A 303 -9.07 7.03 -39.96
N GLY A 304 -7.81 6.59 -40.15
CA GLY A 304 -6.63 7.20 -39.54
C GLY A 304 -6.48 6.82 -38.06
N THR A 305 -5.88 7.72 -37.27
CA THR A 305 -5.68 7.55 -35.82
C THR A 305 -6.86 8.13 -35.04
N ASN A 306 -7.48 7.32 -34.17
CA ASN A 306 -8.48 7.78 -33.20
C ASN A 306 -7.98 7.46 -31.78
N PHE A 307 -7.36 8.45 -31.14
CA PHE A 307 -6.70 8.31 -29.85
C PHE A 307 -7.41 9.16 -28.80
N ALA A 308 -8.16 8.53 -27.90
CA ALA A 308 -8.92 9.19 -26.85
C ALA A 308 -8.03 9.51 -25.62
N TYR A 309 -7.02 10.37 -25.81
CA TYR A 309 -6.03 10.69 -24.76
C TYR A 309 -6.65 11.14 -23.43
N ARG A 310 -7.71 11.97 -23.48
CA ARG A 310 -8.38 12.46 -22.27
C ARG A 310 -9.02 11.33 -21.49
N GLU A 311 -9.76 10.47 -22.18
CA GLU A 311 -10.42 9.32 -21.57
C GLU A 311 -9.39 8.35 -21.00
N ALA A 312 -8.34 8.03 -21.76
CA ALA A 312 -7.24 7.18 -21.28
C ALA A 312 -6.57 7.76 -20.01
N ALA A 313 -6.36 9.07 -19.95
CA ALA A 313 -5.81 9.74 -18.77
C ALA A 313 -6.76 9.74 -17.56
N GLU A 314 -8.07 9.67 -17.79
CA GLU A 314 -9.08 9.61 -16.73
C GLU A 314 -9.30 8.18 -16.24
N THR A 315 -9.19 7.19 -17.12
CA THR A 315 -9.32 5.76 -16.83
C THR A 315 -8.05 5.14 -16.24
N TYR A 316 -6.85 5.57 -16.68
CA TYR A 316 -5.58 5.07 -16.14
C TYR A 316 -5.30 5.73 -14.77
N ARG A 317 -5.85 5.13 -13.71
CA ARG A 317 -5.62 5.54 -12.32
C ARG A 317 -5.12 4.36 -11.51
N MET A 318 -3.85 4.43 -11.08
CA MET A 318 -3.24 3.33 -10.33
C MET A 318 -3.83 3.18 -8.93
N ILE A 319 -4.33 4.28 -8.36
CA ILE A 319 -5.03 4.29 -7.10
C ILE A 319 -6.49 4.67 -7.40
N GLU A 320 -7.39 3.69 -7.28
CA GLU A 320 -8.83 3.92 -7.40
C GLU A 320 -9.46 4.50 -6.12
N ASN A 321 -8.67 4.74 -5.07
CA ASN A 321 -9.19 5.18 -3.78
C ASN A 321 -9.87 6.55 -3.91
N GLY A 322 -11.21 6.53 -3.91
CA GLY A 322 -12.06 7.68 -3.65
C GLY A 322 -11.96 8.19 -2.22
N MET A 323 -10.90 7.85 -1.48
CA MET A 323 -10.63 8.41 -0.16
C MET A 323 -10.30 9.88 -0.30
N VAL A 324 -10.72 10.65 0.69
CA VAL A 324 -10.61 12.10 0.70
C VAL A 324 -9.76 12.56 1.91
N PRO A 325 -8.99 13.64 1.76
CA PRO A 325 -8.07 14.08 2.79
C PRO A 325 -8.80 14.78 3.94
N VAL A 326 -8.35 14.52 5.17
CA VAL A 326 -8.60 15.32 6.38
C VAL A 326 -7.25 15.71 6.99
N ILE A 327 -7.03 17.01 7.15
CA ILE A 327 -5.81 17.56 7.76
C ILE A 327 -5.93 17.47 9.27
N ILE A 328 -4.90 16.93 9.92
CA ILE A 328 -4.79 16.77 11.37
C ILE A 328 -3.79 17.80 11.91
N PRO A 329 -4.24 18.99 12.36
CA PRO A 329 -3.35 20.08 12.78
C PRO A 329 -2.84 19.88 14.22
N ARG A 330 -2.23 18.74 14.52
CA ARG A 330 -1.67 18.45 15.86
C ARG A 330 -0.25 18.96 16.04
N GLU A 331 0.56 18.86 15.00
CA GLU A 331 1.94 19.30 15.04
C GLU A 331 2.05 20.83 14.95
N PRO A 332 2.96 21.49 15.69
CA PRO A 332 3.13 22.94 15.62
C PRO A 332 3.38 23.46 14.19
N TRP A 333 4.17 22.72 13.40
CA TRP A 333 4.43 23.07 12.01
C TRP A 333 3.16 22.96 11.13
N ALA A 334 2.29 21.98 11.41
CA ALA A 334 1.06 21.77 10.64
C ALA A 334 0.04 22.87 10.97
N GLN A 335 -0.05 23.27 12.24
CA GLN A 335 -0.87 24.39 12.69
C GLN A 335 -0.45 25.70 12.03
N GLU A 336 0.86 25.95 11.93
CA GLU A 336 1.39 27.15 11.27
C GLU A 336 1.06 27.17 9.77
N TRP A 337 1.14 26.04 9.08
CA TRP A 337 0.74 25.95 7.67
C TRP A 337 -0.77 26.07 7.46
N VAL A 338 -1.59 25.57 8.39
CA VAL A 338 -3.04 25.80 8.38
C VAL A 338 -3.35 27.29 8.57
N ARG A 339 -2.66 27.99 9.49
CA ARG A 339 -2.81 29.44 9.68
C ARG A 339 -2.45 30.23 8.42
N LYS A 340 -1.53 29.72 7.60
CA LYS A 340 -1.12 30.34 6.34
C LYS A 340 -2.14 30.23 5.22
N LEU A 341 -3.20 29.43 5.37
CA LEU A 341 -4.25 29.30 4.36
C LEU A 341 -4.92 30.64 4.02
N ARG A 342 -4.97 31.57 4.98
CA ARG A 342 -5.57 32.92 4.84
C ARG A 342 -4.82 33.86 3.91
N PHE A 343 -3.58 33.55 3.56
CA PHE A 343 -2.71 34.43 2.77
C PHE A 343 -2.81 34.09 1.28
N ALA A 344 -3.37 34.99 0.47
CA ALA A 344 -3.64 34.76 -0.96
C ALA A 344 -2.37 34.68 -1.84
N ASP A 345 -1.26 35.26 -1.39
CA ASP A 345 0.05 35.23 -2.07
C ASP A 345 0.73 33.85 -1.98
N ILE A 346 0.31 32.99 -1.06
CA ILE A 346 0.81 31.63 -0.96
C ILE A 346 -0.07 30.70 -1.80
N SER A 347 0.50 30.07 -2.83
CA SER A 347 -0.24 29.16 -3.70
C SER A 347 -0.79 27.93 -2.94
N SER A 348 -1.99 27.46 -3.32
CA SER A 348 -2.60 26.26 -2.71
C SER A 348 -1.71 25.03 -2.88
N GLY A 349 -1.02 24.90 -4.03
CA GLY A 349 -0.10 23.79 -4.27
C GLY A 349 1.08 23.74 -3.29
N ARG A 350 1.62 24.90 -2.91
CA ARG A 350 2.66 24.95 -1.87
C ARG A 350 2.11 24.49 -0.53
N ILE A 351 0.98 25.03 -0.09
CA ILE A 351 0.38 24.67 1.22
C ILE A 351 0.02 23.18 1.26
N ALA A 352 -0.57 22.63 0.20
CA ALA A 352 -0.90 21.22 0.11
C ALA A 352 0.34 20.32 0.24
N ARG A 353 1.47 20.71 -0.37
CA ARG A 353 2.73 19.98 -0.25
C ARG A 353 3.26 19.97 1.18
N GLU A 354 3.22 21.11 1.85
CA GLU A 354 3.74 21.24 3.22
C GLU A 354 2.85 20.51 4.24
N LEU A 355 1.52 20.49 4.02
CA LEU A 355 0.56 19.78 4.86
C LEU A 355 0.43 18.28 4.53
N GLN A 356 1.02 17.79 3.44
CA GLN A 356 0.83 16.42 2.94
C GLN A 356 1.03 15.35 4.02
N THR A 357 1.99 15.55 4.92
CA THR A 357 2.33 14.56 5.94
C THR A 357 1.44 14.59 7.20
N ALA A 358 0.59 15.61 7.33
CA ALA A 358 -0.41 15.76 8.39
C ALA A 358 -1.81 15.30 7.97
N ILE A 359 -1.95 14.66 6.80
CA ILE A 359 -3.24 14.21 6.27
C ILE A 359 -3.52 12.75 6.67
N VAL A 360 -4.77 12.48 7.03
CA VAL A 360 -5.37 11.14 7.05
C VAL A 360 -6.36 11.03 5.90
N GLN A 361 -6.31 9.92 5.17
CA GLN A 361 -7.24 9.62 4.07
C GLN A 361 -8.45 8.85 4.63
N VAL A 362 -9.66 9.39 4.43
CA VAL A 362 -10.90 8.84 4.98
C VAL A 362 -11.91 8.55 3.86
N PRO A 363 -12.88 7.65 4.06
CA PRO A 363 -13.98 7.47 3.11
C PRO A 363 -14.78 8.77 2.92
N PRO A 364 -15.29 9.10 1.71
CA PRO A 364 -16.09 10.31 1.48
C PRO A 364 -17.23 10.46 2.48
N LYS A 365 -18.03 9.40 2.65
CA LYS A 365 -19.13 9.35 3.63
C LYS A 365 -18.70 9.71 5.05
N ALA A 366 -17.51 9.28 5.46
CA ALA A 366 -16.98 9.59 6.78
C ALA A 366 -16.54 11.06 6.90
N ARG A 367 -15.95 11.64 5.84
CA ARG A 367 -15.65 13.08 5.81
C ARG A 367 -16.92 13.92 5.80
N ASP A 368 -17.93 13.50 5.05
CA ASP A 368 -19.22 14.20 4.95
C ASP A 368 -19.93 14.20 6.31
N LEU A 369 -19.90 13.07 7.03
CA LEU A 369 -20.39 12.97 8.40
C LEU A 369 -19.61 13.88 9.36
N LEU A 370 -18.28 13.91 9.28
CA LEU A 370 -17.44 14.82 10.08
C LEU A 370 -17.72 16.30 9.77
N LEU A 371 -18.00 16.65 8.51
CA LEU A 371 -18.39 18.00 8.10
C LEU A 371 -19.78 18.37 8.64
N ALA A 372 -20.75 17.47 8.50
CA ALA A 372 -22.13 17.67 8.96
C ALA A 372 -22.21 17.91 10.48
N ASN A 373 -21.34 17.26 11.25
CA ASN A 373 -21.26 17.42 12.71
C ASN A 373 -20.26 18.52 13.16
N GLY A 374 -19.71 19.31 12.23
CA GLY A 374 -18.78 20.41 12.54
C GLY A 374 -17.39 19.99 13.07
N HIS A 375 -17.11 18.68 13.10
CA HIS A 375 -15.83 18.13 13.54
C HIS A 375 -14.70 18.40 12.55
N VAL A 376 -15.03 18.54 11.28
CA VAL A 376 -14.13 18.96 10.20
C VAL A 376 -14.74 20.17 9.52
N THR A 377 -13.93 21.14 9.11
CA THR A 377 -14.40 22.27 8.29
C THR A 377 -13.42 22.55 7.15
N PHE A 378 -13.93 23.07 6.03
CA PHE A 378 -13.05 23.66 5.02
C PHE A 378 -12.46 24.97 5.54
N ALA A 379 -11.13 25.08 5.51
CA ALA A 379 -10.42 26.26 5.97
C ALA A 379 -10.31 27.29 4.84
N GLU A 380 -10.67 28.54 5.15
CA GLU A 380 -10.64 29.68 4.21
C GLU A 380 -11.44 29.44 2.91
N PRO A 381 -12.72 29.02 2.99
CA PRO A 381 -13.48 28.57 1.81
C PRO A 381 -13.66 29.65 0.74
N VAL A 382 -13.66 30.93 1.11
CA VAL A 382 -13.73 32.06 0.15
C VAL A 382 -12.49 32.09 -0.75
N LEU A 383 -11.31 31.82 -0.19
CA LEU A 383 -10.04 31.87 -0.90
C LEU A 383 -9.65 30.52 -1.51
N ARG A 384 -10.03 29.41 -0.85
CA ARG A 384 -9.51 28.07 -1.13
C ARG A 384 -10.58 27.05 -1.54
N GLY A 385 -11.86 27.41 -1.50
CA GLY A 385 -12.95 26.47 -1.76
C GLY A 385 -12.96 25.30 -0.79
N ASP A 386 -13.14 24.09 -1.33
CA ASP A 386 -13.22 22.82 -0.61
C ASP A 386 -11.88 22.06 -0.53
N GLN A 387 -10.76 22.74 -0.82
CA GLN A 387 -9.45 22.11 -0.96
C GLN A 387 -8.85 21.61 0.38
N PHE A 388 -9.17 22.27 1.50
CA PHE A 388 -8.49 22.04 2.77
C PHE A 388 -9.49 21.73 3.90
N ALA A 389 -9.90 20.47 4.00
CA ALA A 389 -10.70 19.96 5.12
C ALA A 389 -9.82 19.75 6.37
N VAL A 390 -10.07 20.50 7.44
CA VAL A 390 -9.26 20.52 8.66
C VAL A 390 -10.06 20.02 9.86
N LEU A 391 -9.51 19.06 10.61
CA LEU A 391 -10.09 18.58 11.87
C LEU A 391 -10.09 19.71 12.92
N LYS A 392 -11.25 19.96 13.54
CA LYS A 392 -11.47 20.94 14.61
C LYS A 392 -11.57 20.28 15.97
N THR A 393 -12.20 19.12 16.05
CA THR A 393 -12.39 18.39 17.30
C THR A 393 -11.17 17.52 17.60
N ALA A 394 -10.30 17.99 18.50
CA ALA A 394 -9.03 17.33 18.81
C ALA A 394 -9.19 15.92 19.42
N SER A 395 -10.30 15.67 20.13
CA SER A 395 -10.59 14.37 20.76
C SER A 395 -10.87 13.25 19.77
N LEU A 396 -11.21 13.57 18.51
CA LEU A 396 -11.37 12.56 17.44
C LEU A 396 -10.04 11.99 16.95
N TYR A 397 -8.92 12.57 17.35
CA TYR A 397 -7.60 12.02 17.07
C TYR A 397 -6.95 11.52 18.34
N ASP A 398 -6.91 10.20 18.49
CA ASP A 398 -6.25 9.52 19.58
C ASP A 398 -4.77 9.24 19.23
N PRO A 399 -3.79 9.60 20.08
CA PRO A 399 -2.37 9.35 19.82
C PRO A 399 -1.96 7.87 19.72
N GLN A 400 -2.75 6.94 20.25
CA GLN A 400 -2.49 5.51 20.18
C GLN A 400 -3.15 4.89 18.93
N VAL A 401 -4.39 5.30 18.61
CA VAL A 401 -5.16 4.65 17.53
C VAL A 401 -5.43 5.49 16.28
N GLY A 402 -5.11 6.78 16.31
CA GLY A 402 -5.28 7.70 15.19
C GLY A 402 -6.67 8.32 15.11
N LEU A 403 -7.11 8.66 13.88
CA LEU A 403 -8.41 9.28 13.65
C LEU A 403 -9.56 8.27 13.82
N LEU A 404 -10.52 8.62 14.67
CA LEU A 404 -11.71 7.83 15.02
C LEU A 404 -12.96 8.41 14.37
N TRP A 405 -13.06 8.35 13.04
CA TRP A 405 -14.21 8.93 12.33
C TRP A 405 -15.53 8.18 12.59
N GLU A 406 -15.51 6.95 13.09
CA GLU A 406 -16.74 6.24 13.50
C GLU A 406 -17.40 6.88 14.74
N ASN A 407 -16.64 7.61 15.55
CA ASN A 407 -17.15 8.28 16.75
C ASN A 407 -17.79 9.65 16.43
N ALA A 408 -17.84 10.04 15.15
CA ALA A 408 -18.41 11.33 14.73
C ALA A 408 -19.90 11.47 15.06
N GLU A 409 -20.66 10.38 15.09
CA GLU A 409 -22.08 10.38 15.51
C GLU A 409 -22.25 10.51 17.01
N TYR A 410 -21.41 9.81 17.80
CA TYR A 410 -21.52 9.77 19.26
C TYR A 410 -21.13 11.10 19.93
N LEU A 411 -20.08 11.78 19.43
CA LEU A 411 -19.63 13.05 20.01
C LEU A 411 -20.56 14.24 19.66
N ALA A 412 -21.30 14.15 18.57
CA ALA A 412 -22.31 15.16 18.20
C ALA A 412 -23.49 15.18 19.20
N LEU A 413 -23.86 14.01 19.73
CA LEU A 413 -24.89 13.86 20.76
C LEU A 413 -24.43 14.41 22.11
N GLU A 414 -23.18 14.18 22.51
CA GLU A 414 -22.61 14.73 23.75
C GLU A 414 -22.46 16.26 23.70
N SER A 415 -22.13 16.81 22.52
CA SER A 415 -22.01 18.26 22.31
C SER A 415 -23.35 19.01 22.33
N SER A 416 -24.47 18.29 22.15
CA SER A 416 -25.83 18.85 22.13
C SER A 416 -26.51 18.83 23.50
N ILE A 417 -25.83 18.29 24.53
CA ILE A 417 -26.36 18.11 25.89
C ILE A 417 -25.86 19.22 26.87
N PHE A 418 -25.05 20.16 26.39
CA PHE A 418 -24.54 21.30 27.19
C PHE A 418 -24.92 22.66 26.62
#